data_AF-A0A0F4PLK3-F1
#
_entry.id   AF-A0A0F4PLK3-F1
#
_cell.length_a   1.000
_cell.length_b   1.000
_cell.length_c   1.000
_cell.angle_alpha   90.00
_cell.angle_beta   90.00
_cell.angle_gamma   90.00
#
_symmetry.space_group_name_H-M   'P 1'
#
loop_
_entity.id
_entity.type
_entity.pdbx_description
1 polymer ?
#
loop_
_entity_poly.entity_id
_entity_poly.type
_entity_poly.pdbx_seq_one_letter_code
_entity_poly.pdbx_strand_id
1 'polypeptide(L)'
;MIRLFVLTVFTAALPVSAGTTVYQCTKNGTVEFSQLPCGKDAKPVVVNTIAADTSSAAKPQSDSDIEGYIRNQQADKEIAQHRDKIETYTRQMQEEIARLKDQSDAQVNNLTGAEKDQAIAKEMEAVSKRYQALIDREQMHIDRLLAQKEIFKDSAANAPDSIDSFIRLQQIDRDMRQHLDKIDTYHTRLDNELEALQGEAAQTPDNLVDATYDNALSQRMSAVTAKYTTLIDVEQKGLARLSQERAELMQKAKENKDTN
;
A
#
# COMPACT_ATOMS: atom_id res chain seq x y z
N MET A 1 59.99 -12.50 63.72
CA MET A 1 61.01 -13.37 63.10
C MET A 1 60.31 -14.47 62.34
N ILE A 2 60.65 -14.62 61.06
CA ILE A 2 59.96 -15.42 60.04
C ILE A 2 60.64 -16.78 59.87
N ARG A 3 59.82 -17.84 59.91
CA ARG A 3 59.98 -19.23 59.39
C ARG A 3 58.52 -19.76 59.31
N LEU A 4 58.02 -20.57 58.39
CA LEU A 4 58.56 -21.47 57.38
C LEU A 4 57.36 -21.94 56.50
N PHE A 5 57.63 -22.25 55.23
CA PHE A 5 56.99 -23.28 54.38
C PHE A 5 55.66 -23.04 53.66
N VAL A 6 55.84 -22.98 52.33
CA VAL A 6 54.90 -23.32 51.26
C VAL A 6 54.63 -24.84 51.28
N LEU A 7 53.36 -25.24 51.15
CA LEU A 7 52.99 -26.51 50.53
C LEU A 7 51.66 -26.36 49.77
N THR A 8 51.77 -26.36 48.46
CA THR A 8 50.69 -26.49 47.48
C THR A 8 50.10 -27.89 47.52
N VAL A 9 48.77 -28.02 47.66
CA VAL A 9 48.04 -29.26 47.35
C VAL A 9 46.90 -28.93 46.41
N PHE A 10 47.01 -29.49 45.22
CA PHE A 10 46.08 -29.43 44.09
C PHE A 10 45.17 -30.67 44.18
N THR A 11 43.88 -30.51 44.43
CA THR A 11 42.90 -31.59 44.36
C THR A 11 41.95 -31.35 43.20
N ALA A 12 42.16 -32.15 42.15
CA ALA A 12 41.39 -32.19 40.92
C ALA A 12 39.96 -32.68 41.15
N ALA A 13 38.98 -31.92 40.66
CA ALA A 13 37.61 -32.39 40.47
C ALA A 13 37.56 -33.26 39.20
N LEU A 14 37.24 -34.55 39.34
CA LEU A 14 36.94 -35.44 38.23
C LEU A 14 35.47 -35.27 37.83
N PRO A 15 35.14 -35.01 36.55
CA PRO A 15 33.78 -35.13 36.05
C PRO A 15 33.45 -36.60 35.82
N VAL A 16 32.40 -37.12 36.48
CA VAL A 16 31.80 -38.42 36.18
C VAL A 16 30.91 -38.24 34.95
N SER A 17 31.39 -38.64 33.77
CA SER A 17 30.56 -38.78 32.57
C SER A 17 29.82 -40.13 32.63
N ALA A 18 28.56 -40.09 33.04
CA ALA A 18 27.67 -41.24 32.93
C ALA A 18 27.24 -41.41 31.47
N GLY A 19 27.91 -42.28 30.72
CA GLY A 19 27.39 -42.80 29.45
C GLY A 19 26.27 -43.80 29.75
N THR A 20 25.04 -43.48 29.39
CA THR A 20 23.87 -44.32 29.66
C THR A 20 23.81 -45.48 28.67
N THR A 21 24.52 -46.58 28.93
CA THR A 21 24.36 -47.83 28.18
C THR A 21 23.10 -48.55 28.66
N VAL A 22 22.13 -48.76 27.78
CA VAL A 22 20.89 -49.51 28.09
C VAL A 22 21.09 -50.99 27.71
N TYR A 23 20.76 -51.90 28.62
CA TYR A 23 20.88 -53.34 28.44
C TYR A 23 19.52 -53.96 28.19
N GLN A 24 19.44 -54.87 27.22
CA GLN A 24 18.26 -55.68 26.95
C GLN A 24 18.37 -57.04 27.64
N CYS A 25 17.28 -57.46 28.25
CA CYS A 25 17.17 -58.65 29.07
C CYS A 25 15.94 -59.44 28.68
N THR A 26 16.02 -60.76 28.67
CA THR A 26 14.85 -61.62 28.46
C THR A 26 14.61 -62.44 29.70
N LYS A 27 13.50 -62.20 30.40
CA LYS A 27 13.12 -62.94 31.61
C LYS A 27 11.75 -63.56 31.38
N ASN A 28 11.67 -64.90 31.45
CA ASN A 28 10.44 -65.66 31.21
C ASN A 28 9.72 -65.34 29.89
N GLY A 29 10.48 -65.10 28.80
CA GLY A 29 9.93 -64.82 27.47
C GLY A 29 9.53 -63.36 27.22
N THR A 30 9.59 -62.48 28.23
CA THR A 30 9.33 -61.04 28.09
C THR A 30 10.64 -60.26 28.05
N VAL A 31 10.73 -59.31 27.11
CA VAL A 31 11.88 -58.43 26.93
C VAL A 31 11.74 -57.19 27.82
N GLU A 32 12.75 -56.91 28.64
CA GLU A 32 12.84 -55.72 29.49
C GLU A 32 14.15 -54.97 29.25
N PHE A 33 14.13 -53.64 29.42
CA PHE A 33 15.29 -52.77 29.24
C PHE A 33 15.69 -52.12 30.57
N SER A 34 16.98 -52.17 30.90
CA SER A 34 17.53 -51.66 32.16
C SER A 34 18.78 -50.81 31.91
N GLN A 35 18.99 -49.78 32.73
CA GLN A 35 20.19 -48.93 32.69
C GLN A 35 21.39 -49.59 33.42
N LEU A 36 21.19 -50.75 34.04
CA LEU A 36 22.20 -51.56 34.72
C LEU A 36 22.15 -53.01 34.20
N PRO A 37 23.27 -53.76 34.14
CA PRO A 37 23.28 -55.17 33.74
C PRO A 37 22.35 -56.00 34.61
N CYS A 38 21.30 -56.56 34.01
CA CYS A 38 20.20 -57.27 34.70
C CYS A 38 20.49 -58.74 35.03
N GLY A 39 21.64 -59.28 34.59
CA GLY A 39 21.98 -60.70 34.74
C GLY A 39 22.98 -61.20 33.69
N LYS A 40 23.20 -62.52 33.64
CA LYS A 40 24.21 -63.15 32.75
C LYS A 40 23.90 -63.00 31.25
N ASP A 41 22.64 -62.78 30.90
CA ASP A 41 22.18 -62.62 29.51
C ASP A 41 22.02 -61.14 29.11
N ALA A 42 22.55 -60.20 29.90
CA ALA A 42 22.48 -58.78 29.62
C ALA A 42 23.28 -58.45 28.34
N LYS A 43 22.58 -58.01 27.29
CA LYS A 43 23.20 -57.58 26.04
C LYS A 43 23.16 -56.04 25.96
N PRO A 44 24.30 -55.35 25.79
CA PRO A 44 24.30 -53.91 25.61
C PRO A 44 23.61 -53.56 24.29
N VAL A 45 22.67 -52.62 24.34
CA VAL A 45 22.01 -52.08 23.14
C VAL A 45 22.57 -50.69 22.89
N VAL A 46 23.27 -50.55 21.77
CA VAL A 46 23.66 -49.23 21.26
C VAL A 46 22.44 -48.64 20.55
N VAL A 47 21.80 -47.67 21.17
CA VAL A 47 20.74 -46.90 20.52
C VAL A 47 21.42 -45.94 19.55
N ASN A 48 21.47 -46.30 18.27
CA ASN A 48 21.82 -45.35 17.22
C ASN A 48 20.69 -44.34 17.12
N THR A 49 20.86 -43.17 17.76
CA THR A 49 20.04 -42.02 17.42
C THR A 49 20.31 -41.72 15.95
N ILE A 50 19.27 -41.76 15.13
CA ILE A 50 19.34 -41.23 13.78
C ILE A 50 19.63 -39.74 13.97
N ALA A 51 20.88 -39.33 13.80
CA ALA A 51 21.19 -37.93 13.61
C ALA A 51 20.41 -37.51 12.36
N ALA A 52 19.37 -36.70 12.55
CA ALA A 52 18.66 -36.12 11.44
C ALA A 52 19.69 -35.42 10.54
N ASP A 53 19.73 -35.84 9.28
CA ASP A 53 20.54 -35.25 8.23
C ASP A 53 20.17 -33.76 8.14
N THR A 54 20.99 -32.89 8.72
CA THR A 54 20.87 -31.41 8.62
C THR A 54 21.37 -30.89 7.27
N SER A 55 21.16 -31.65 6.21
CA SER A 55 21.61 -31.35 4.84
C SER A 55 20.45 -30.95 3.91
N SER A 56 19.28 -30.61 4.46
CA SER A 56 18.23 -29.81 3.79
C SER A 56 17.35 -29.10 4.82
N ALA A 57 17.96 -28.37 5.76
CA ALA A 57 17.22 -27.33 6.46
C ALA A 57 17.02 -26.18 5.47
N ALA A 58 15.83 -26.11 4.86
CA ALA A 58 15.32 -24.81 4.44
C ALA A 58 15.49 -23.88 5.64
N LYS A 59 16.19 -22.74 5.44
CA LYS A 59 16.34 -21.72 6.48
C LYS A 59 14.97 -21.55 7.15
N PRO A 60 14.86 -21.59 8.50
CA PRO A 60 13.61 -21.23 9.14
C PRO A 60 13.33 -19.79 8.71
N GLN A 61 12.37 -19.62 7.81
CA GLN A 61 11.86 -18.32 7.42
C GLN A 61 11.38 -17.69 8.72
N SER A 62 11.97 -16.57 9.11
CA SER A 62 11.74 -16.03 10.44
C SER A 62 10.25 -15.67 10.56
N ASP A 63 9.63 -15.88 11.73
CA ASP A 63 8.22 -15.51 11.95
C ASP A 63 7.94 -14.04 11.56
N SER A 64 8.96 -13.17 11.63
CA SER A 64 8.93 -11.78 11.16
C SER A 64 8.74 -11.61 9.65
N ASP A 65 9.26 -12.50 8.81
CA ASP A 65 9.15 -12.39 7.35
C ASP A 65 7.73 -12.74 6.88
N ILE A 66 7.12 -13.73 7.54
CA ILE A 66 5.71 -14.13 7.32
C ILE A 66 4.77 -13.01 7.78
N GLU A 67 5.04 -12.41 8.94
CA GLU A 67 4.25 -11.30 9.48
C GLU A 67 4.32 -10.06 8.55
N GLY A 68 5.50 -9.73 8.01
CA GLY A 68 5.68 -8.65 7.04
C GLY A 68 4.89 -8.88 5.75
N TYR A 69 4.92 -10.11 5.21
CA TYR A 69 4.15 -10.47 4.02
C TYR A 69 2.64 -10.31 4.22
N ILE A 70 2.11 -10.80 5.35
CA ILE A 70 0.68 -10.67 5.68
C ILE A 70 0.29 -9.19 5.80
N ARG A 71 1.11 -8.38 6.47
CA ARG A 71 0.87 -6.93 6.57
C ARG A 71 0.86 -6.24 5.21
N ASN A 72 1.78 -6.60 4.32
CA ASN A 72 1.81 -6.04 2.96
C ASN A 72 0.57 -6.40 2.16
N GLN A 73 0.11 -7.65 2.23
CA GLN A 73 -1.14 -8.05 1.57
C GLN A 73 -2.36 -7.32 2.14
N GLN A 74 -2.41 -7.13 3.45
CA GLN A 74 -3.49 -6.40 4.10
C GLN A 74 -3.49 -4.92 3.67
N ALA A 75 -2.30 -4.29 3.62
CA ALA A 75 -2.13 -2.94 3.11
C ALA A 75 -2.58 -2.81 1.65
N ASP A 76 -2.31 -3.81 0.80
CA ASP A 76 -2.76 -3.81 -0.60
C ASP A 76 -4.28 -3.83 -0.74
N LYS A 77 -4.96 -4.62 0.11
CA LYS A 77 -6.43 -4.64 0.16
C LYS A 77 -6.99 -3.30 0.62
N GLU A 78 -6.39 -2.69 1.63
CA GLU A 78 -6.82 -1.39 2.14
C GLU A 78 -6.59 -0.28 1.11
N ILE A 79 -5.44 -0.29 0.42
CA ILE A 79 -5.17 0.64 -0.70
C ILE A 79 -6.24 0.51 -1.79
N ALA A 80 -6.62 -0.72 -2.16
CA ALA A 80 -7.69 -0.94 -3.15
C ALA A 80 -9.03 -0.35 -2.66
N GLN A 81 -9.41 -0.60 -1.41
CA GLN A 81 -10.64 -0.03 -0.83
C GLN A 81 -10.63 1.50 -0.82
N HIS A 82 -9.50 2.12 -0.49
CA HIS A 82 -9.35 3.58 -0.52
C HIS A 82 -9.44 4.13 -1.95
N ARG A 83 -8.91 3.42 -2.96
CA ARG A 83 -9.08 3.79 -4.37
C ARG A 83 -10.54 3.71 -4.83
N ASP A 84 -11.25 2.65 -4.45
CA ASP A 84 -12.68 2.50 -4.77
C ASP A 84 -13.53 3.64 -4.17
N LYS A 85 -13.18 4.09 -2.96
CA LYS A 85 -13.81 5.26 -2.34
C LYS A 85 -13.53 6.54 -3.10
N ILE A 86 -12.28 6.77 -3.55
CA ILE A 86 -11.93 7.93 -4.36
C ILE A 86 -12.78 7.93 -5.64
N GLU A 87 -12.85 6.82 -6.36
CA GLU A 87 -13.69 6.72 -7.57
C GLU A 87 -15.16 7.00 -7.27
N THR A 88 -15.67 6.44 -6.17
CA THR A 88 -17.05 6.67 -5.71
C THR A 88 -17.31 8.15 -5.44
N TYR A 89 -16.43 8.82 -4.69
CA TYR A 89 -16.54 10.23 -4.37
C TYR A 89 -16.41 11.12 -5.61
N THR A 90 -15.49 10.78 -6.52
CA THR A 90 -15.34 11.46 -7.81
C THR A 90 -16.60 11.36 -8.66
N ARG A 91 -17.26 10.19 -8.71
CA ARG A 91 -18.53 10.02 -9.43
C ARG A 91 -19.67 10.79 -8.78
N GLN A 92 -19.83 10.66 -7.47
CA GLN A 92 -20.89 11.35 -6.72
C GLN A 92 -20.78 12.87 -6.85
N MET A 93 -19.55 13.41 -6.76
CA MET A 93 -19.30 14.83 -7.01
C MET A 93 -19.78 15.26 -8.39
N GLN A 94 -19.42 14.51 -9.44
CA GLN A 94 -19.82 14.84 -10.81
C GLN A 94 -21.34 14.77 -10.99
N GLU A 95 -22.01 13.77 -10.43
CA GLU A 95 -23.47 13.63 -10.48
C GLU A 95 -24.18 14.79 -9.76
N GLU A 96 -23.71 15.17 -8.58
CA GLU A 96 -24.28 16.27 -7.81
C GLU A 96 -24.08 17.62 -8.49
N ILE A 97 -22.89 17.85 -9.05
CA ILE A 97 -22.60 19.08 -9.82
C ILE A 97 -23.40 19.11 -11.11
N ALA A 98 -23.59 17.98 -11.80
CA ALA A 98 -24.42 17.92 -13.00
C ALA A 98 -25.88 18.28 -12.70
N ARG A 99 -26.44 17.75 -11.60
CA ARG A 99 -27.79 18.10 -11.16
C ARG A 99 -27.92 19.60 -10.83
N LEU A 100 -26.94 20.17 -10.15
CA LEU A 100 -26.92 21.61 -9.85
C LEU A 100 -26.82 22.44 -11.14
N LYS A 101 -25.98 22.01 -12.09
CA LYS A 101 -25.89 22.65 -13.41
C LYS A 101 -27.23 22.61 -14.15
N ASP A 102 -27.92 21.48 -14.19
CA ASP A 102 -29.24 21.36 -14.82
C ASP A 102 -30.27 22.30 -14.16
N GLN A 103 -30.18 22.51 -12.85
CA GLN A 103 -31.02 23.47 -12.12
C GLN A 103 -30.70 24.92 -12.49
N SER A 104 -29.43 25.25 -12.70
CA SER A 104 -28.99 26.58 -13.15
C SER A 104 -29.44 26.84 -14.59
N ASP A 105 -29.21 25.89 -15.50
CA ASP A 105 -29.55 26.04 -16.92
C ASP A 105 -31.08 26.12 -17.16
N ALA A 106 -31.90 25.68 -16.20
CA ALA A 106 -33.36 25.82 -16.22
C ALA A 106 -33.88 27.19 -15.71
N GLN A 107 -33.01 28.08 -15.22
CA GLN A 107 -33.43 29.40 -14.75
C GLN A 107 -33.82 30.32 -15.93
N VAL A 108 -34.62 31.34 -15.62
CA VAL A 108 -35.06 32.35 -16.58
C VAL A 108 -34.04 33.49 -16.66
N ASN A 109 -33.84 34.04 -17.86
CA ASN A 109 -32.91 35.16 -18.11
C ASN A 109 -33.46 36.49 -17.58
N ASN A 110 -33.59 36.60 -16.25
CA ASN A 110 -33.95 37.82 -15.51
C ASN A 110 -33.13 37.93 -14.21
N LEU A 111 -33.23 39.07 -13.51
CA LEU A 111 -32.45 39.36 -12.30
C LEU A 111 -32.58 38.26 -11.24
N THR A 112 -33.80 37.77 -11.00
CA THR A 112 -34.04 36.69 -10.03
C THR A 112 -33.42 35.37 -10.47
N GLY A 113 -33.36 35.10 -11.78
CA GLY A 113 -32.62 33.96 -12.34
C GLY A 113 -31.12 34.09 -12.06
N ALA A 114 -30.54 35.26 -12.32
CA ALA A 114 -29.11 35.52 -12.08
C ALA A 114 -28.71 35.35 -10.61
N GLU A 115 -29.52 35.85 -9.66
CA GLU A 115 -29.28 35.66 -8.23
C GLU A 115 -29.32 34.17 -7.83
N LYS A 116 -30.25 33.40 -8.41
CA LYS A 116 -30.33 31.95 -8.18
C LYS A 116 -29.14 31.21 -8.79
N ASP A 117 -28.74 31.56 -10.00
CA ASP A 117 -27.56 30.98 -10.66
C ASP A 117 -26.30 31.25 -9.85
N GLN A 118 -26.15 32.45 -9.30
CA GLN A 118 -25.05 32.77 -8.40
C GLN A 118 -25.05 31.88 -7.15
N ALA A 119 -26.22 31.63 -6.56
CA ALA A 119 -26.34 30.75 -5.40
C ALA A 119 -26.02 29.28 -5.74
N ILE A 120 -26.52 28.79 -6.88
CA ILE A 120 -26.25 27.43 -7.37
C ILE A 120 -24.76 27.25 -7.68
N ALA A 121 -24.11 28.23 -8.29
CA ALA A 121 -22.67 28.18 -8.56
C ALA A 121 -21.85 28.09 -7.27
N LYS A 122 -22.21 28.87 -6.25
CA LYS A 122 -21.58 28.75 -4.91
C LYS A 122 -21.80 27.37 -4.29
N GLU A 123 -22.97 26.77 -4.50
CA GLU A 123 -23.25 25.40 -4.05
C GLU A 123 -22.37 24.38 -4.78
N MET A 124 -22.21 24.49 -6.10
CA MET A 124 -21.31 23.64 -6.90
C MET A 124 -19.85 23.74 -6.41
N GLU A 125 -19.38 24.95 -6.08
CA GLU A 125 -18.04 25.15 -5.52
C GLU A 125 -17.92 24.50 -4.14
N ALA A 126 -18.93 24.65 -3.28
CA ALA A 126 -18.96 24.01 -1.96
C ALA A 126 -18.98 22.47 -2.06
N VAL A 127 -19.73 21.91 -3.02
CA VAL A 127 -19.75 20.47 -3.33
C VAL A 127 -18.35 20.01 -3.75
N SER A 128 -17.71 20.73 -4.67
CA SER A 128 -16.34 20.43 -5.13
C SER A 128 -15.37 20.41 -3.95
N LYS A 129 -15.38 21.44 -3.09
CA LYS A 129 -14.53 21.51 -1.89
C LYS A 129 -14.79 20.38 -0.90
N ARG A 130 -16.06 20.03 -0.68
CA ARG A 130 -16.44 18.93 0.23
C ARG A 130 -15.86 17.60 -0.27
N TYR A 131 -16.04 17.29 -1.55
CA TYR A 131 -15.53 16.05 -2.13
C TYR A 131 -14.01 16.04 -2.27
N GLN A 132 -13.37 17.17 -2.59
CA GLN A 132 -11.92 17.31 -2.55
C GLN A 132 -11.36 16.90 -1.18
N ALA A 133 -11.93 17.41 -0.09
CA ALA A 133 -11.47 17.07 1.26
C ALA A 133 -11.63 15.56 1.59
N LEU A 134 -12.72 14.93 1.12
CA LEU A 134 -12.92 13.49 1.28
C LEU A 134 -11.88 12.69 0.47
N ILE A 135 -11.68 13.07 -0.78
CA ILE A 135 -10.71 12.45 -1.69
C ILE A 135 -9.29 12.59 -1.13
N ASP A 136 -8.89 13.79 -0.69
CA ASP A 136 -7.58 14.06 -0.11
C ASP A 136 -7.32 13.19 1.12
N ARG A 137 -8.34 12.97 1.94
CA ARG A 137 -8.25 12.07 3.08
C ARG A 137 -7.94 10.64 2.67
N GLU A 138 -8.67 10.10 1.70
CA GLU A 138 -8.43 8.75 1.20
C GLU A 138 -7.06 8.63 0.51
N GLN A 139 -6.62 9.67 -0.19
CA GLN A 139 -5.28 9.74 -0.79
C GLN A 139 -4.17 9.72 0.28
N MET A 140 -4.31 10.47 1.37
CA MET A 140 -3.37 10.42 2.49
C MET A 140 -3.31 9.04 3.14
N HIS A 141 -4.45 8.33 3.22
CA HIS A 141 -4.47 6.95 3.70
C HIS A 141 -3.67 6.01 2.77
N ILE A 142 -3.83 6.15 1.45
CA ILE A 142 -3.03 5.42 0.46
C ILE A 142 -1.54 5.73 0.63
N ASP A 143 -1.17 7.00 0.72
CA ASP A 143 0.24 7.40 0.82
C ASP A 143 0.89 6.85 2.09
N ARG A 144 0.16 6.88 3.21
CA ARG A 144 0.60 6.29 4.48
C ARG A 144 0.76 4.77 4.40
N LEU A 145 -0.14 4.07 3.70
CA LEU A 145 -0.05 2.62 3.51
C LEU A 145 1.13 2.25 2.60
N LEU A 146 1.33 2.99 1.51
CA LEU A 146 2.49 2.81 0.63
C LEU A 146 3.80 3.02 1.37
N ALA A 147 3.92 4.08 2.16
CA ALA A 147 5.12 4.33 2.98
C ALA A 147 5.37 3.21 4.01
N GLN A 148 4.32 2.65 4.62
CA GLN A 148 4.44 1.49 5.52
C GLN A 148 4.96 0.25 4.79
N LYS A 149 4.50 0.00 3.55
CA LYS A 149 4.98 -1.13 2.74
C LYS A 149 6.47 -1.04 2.43
N GLU A 150 7.01 0.16 2.23
CA GLU A 150 8.45 0.35 2.03
C GLU A 150 9.26 -0.06 3.27
N ILE A 151 8.74 0.17 4.48
CA ILE A 151 9.41 -0.22 5.73
C ILE A 151 9.48 -1.75 5.87
N PHE A 152 8.44 -2.47 5.44
CA PHE A 152 8.37 -3.93 5.54
C PHE A 152 8.98 -4.67 4.33
N LYS A 153 9.40 -3.95 3.28
CA LYS A 153 10.07 -4.52 2.09
C LYS A 153 11.48 -5.05 2.41
N ASP A 154 12.17 -4.49 3.40
CA ASP A 154 13.52 -4.89 3.79
C ASP A 154 13.58 -6.23 4.54
N SER A 155 12.44 -6.74 5.03
CA SER A 155 12.35 -8.02 5.74
C SER A 155 12.11 -9.22 4.81
N ALA A 156 11.48 -9.03 3.65
CA ALA A 156 11.12 -10.12 2.75
C ALA A 156 12.10 -10.21 1.57
N ALA A 157 13.24 -10.90 1.78
CA ALA A 157 14.20 -11.23 0.72
C ALA A 157 13.65 -12.32 -0.22
N ASN A 158 12.64 -11.98 -1.02
CA ASN A 158 12.29 -12.70 -2.24
C ASN A 158 12.11 -11.65 -3.34
N ALA A 159 13.16 -11.41 -4.12
CA ALA A 159 13.08 -10.53 -5.28
C ALA A 159 12.04 -11.11 -6.27
N PRO A 160 11.10 -10.30 -6.79
CA PRO A 160 10.22 -10.75 -7.86
C PRO A 160 11.07 -11.18 -9.06
N ASP A 161 10.67 -12.25 -9.75
CA ASP A 161 11.36 -12.71 -10.96
C ASP A 161 11.41 -11.57 -11.99
N SER A 162 12.45 -11.59 -12.83
CA SER A 162 12.64 -10.67 -13.96
C SER A 162 11.41 -10.58 -14.87
N ILE A 163 10.68 -11.70 -15.04
CA ILE A 163 9.44 -11.78 -15.81
C ILE A 163 8.31 -11.01 -15.11
N ASP A 164 8.11 -11.23 -13.81
CA ASP A 164 7.06 -10.55 -13.03
C ASP A 164 7.29 -9.03 -12.97
N SER A 165 8.55 -8.62 -12.82
CA SER A 165 8.96 -7.22 -12.84
C SER A 165 8.68 -6.56 -14.19
N PHE A 166 8.95 -7.24 -15.30
CA PHE A 166 8.63 -6.75 -16.64
C PHE A 166 7.13 -6.61 -16.86
N ILE A 167 6.35 -7.63 -16.48
CA ILE A 167 4.88 -7.57 -16.59
C ILE A 167 4.32 -6.39 -15.79
N ARG A 168 4.82 -6.18 -14.56
CA ARG A 168 4.41 -5.05 -13.72
C ARG A 168 4.78 -3.70 -14.34
N LEU A 169 5.98 -3.56 -14.90
CA LEU A 169 6.40 -2.33 -15.59
C LEU A 169 5.47 -2.00 -16.78
N GLN A 170 5.10 -3.01 -17.59
CA GLN A 170 4.17 -2.81 -18.71
C GLN A 170 2.77 -2.37 -18.24
N GLN A 171 2.29 -2.91 -17.12
CA GLN A 171 1.03 -2.48 -16.51
C GLN A 171 1.12 -1.03 -16.04
N ILE A 172 2.19 -0.66 -15.32
CA ILE A 172 2.40 0.71 -14.86
C ILE A 172 2.44 1.68 -16.04
N ASP A 173 3.16 1.36 -17.12
CA ASP A 173 3.22 2.20 -18.33
C ASP A 173 1.85 2.37 -19.01
N ARG A 174 0.95 1.39 -18.89
CA ARG A 174 -0.43 1.47 -19.37
C ARG A 174 -1.26 2.37 -18.47
N ASP A 175 -1.20 2.16 -17.16
CA ASP A 175 -1.99 2.90 -16.18
C ASP A 175 -1.57 4.39 -16.18
N MET A 176 -0.28 4.68 -16.29
CA MET A 176 0.24 6.05 -16.46
C MET A 176 -0.34 6.73 -17.70
N ARG A 177 -0.41 6.03 -18.84
CA ARG A 177 -1.04 6.56 -20.06
C ARG A 177 -2.53 6.85 -19.85
N GLN A 178 -3.26 5.97 -19.17
CA GLN A 178 -4.67 6.21 -18.85
C GLN A 178 -4.87 7.44 -17.97
N HIS A 179 -4.01 7.65 -16.97
CA HIS A 179 -4.06 8.87 -16.14
C HIS A 179 -3.78 10.13 -16.98
N LEU A 180 -2.79 10.09 -17.87
CA LEU A 180 -2.47 11.21 -18.76
C LEU A 180 -3.62 11.54 -19.72
N ASP A 181 -4.22 10.53 -20.35
CA ASP A 181 -5.36 10.69 -21.26
C ASP A 181 -6.57 11.32 -20.54
N LYS A 182 -6.81 10.94 -19.27
CA LYS A 182 -7.86 11.54 -18.45
C LYS A 182 -7.56 12.99 -18.09
N ILE A 183 -6.32 13.32 -17.72
CA ILE A 183 -5.90 14.70 -17.44
C ILE A 183 -6.15 15.58 -18.66
N ASP A 184 -5.72 15.13 -19.85
CA ASP A 184 -5.94 15.84 -21.11
C ASP A 184 -7.44 16.01 -21.43
N THR A 185 -8.22 14.95 -21.22
CA THR A 185 -9.68 14.98 -21.36
C THR A 185 -10.31 16.01 -20.41
N TYR A 186 -9.86 16.08 -19.16
CA TYR A 186 -10.38 17.04 -18.18
C TYR A 186 -9.99 18.47 -18.50
N HIS A 187 -8.77 18.73 -18.99
CA HIS A 187 -8.38 20.04 -19.50
C HIS A 187 -9.25 20.47 -20.68
N THR A 188 -9.40 19.60 -21.69
CA THR A 188 -10.24 19.89 -22.86
C THR A 188 -11.69 20.19 -22.47
N ARG A 189 -12.25 19.43 -21.52
CA ARG A 189 -13.63 19.67 -21.05
C ARG A 189 -13.77 20.95 -20.23
N LEU A 190 -12.78 21.26 -19.39
CA LEU A 190 -12.73 22.53 -18.67
C LEU A 190 -12.72 23.70 -19.67
N ASP A 191 -11.83 23.66 -20.65
CA ASP A 191 -11.70 24.73 -21.65
C ASP A 191 -13.01 24.90 -22.44
N ASN A 192 -13.61 23.81 -22.92
CA ASN A 192 -14.89 23.84 -23.63
C ASN A 192 -16.04 24.41 -22.78
N GLU A 193 -16.15 24.04 -21.50
CA GLU A 193 -17.19 24.57 -20.60
C GLU A 193 -16.95 26.05 -20.30
N LEU A 194 -15.69 26.48 -20.13
CA LEU A 194 -15.36 27.90 -19.93
C LEU A 194 -15.62 28.73 -21.19
N GLU A 195 -15.29 28.22 -22.38
CA GLU A 195 -15.58 28.89 -23.65
C GLU A 195 -17.08 29.05 -23.87
N ALA A 196 -17.88 28.02 -23.56
CA ALA A 196 -19.33 28.10 -23.62
C ALA A 196 -19.88 29.21 -22.71
N LEU A 197 -19.41 29.27 -21.46
CA LEU A 197 -19.79 30.32 -20.50
C LEU A 197 -19.34 31.71 -20.99
N GLN A 198 -18.15 31.85 -21.58
CA GLN A 198 -17.69 33.10 -22.16
C GLN A 198 -18.56 33.53 -23.36
N GLY A 199 -19.00 32.57 -24.18
CA GLY A 199 -19.92 32.81 -25.30
C GLY A 199 -21.28 33.34 -24.83
N GLU A 200 -21.82 32.84 -23.72
CA GLU A 200 -23.04 33.37 -23.10
C GLU A 200 -22.88 34.86 -22.73
N ALA A 201 -21.71 35.26 -22.24
CA ALA A 201 -21.39 36.66 -21.94
C ALA A 201 -21.48 37.54 -23.19
N ALA A 202 -20.92 37.07 -24.31
CA ALA A 202 -20.82 37.83 -25.55
C ALA A 202 -22.17 38.02 -26.28
N GLN A 203 -23.15 37.15 -26.03
CA GLN A 203 -24.47 37.21 -26.66
C GLN A 203 -25.49 38.01 -25.84
N THR A 204 -25.14 38.42 -24.62
CA THR A 204 -26.04 39.20 -23.76
C THR A 204 -26.04 40.67 -24.21
N PRO A 205 -27.18 41.28 -24.59
CA PRO A 205 -27.22 42.64 -25.11
C PRO A 205 -26.64 43.68 -24.13
N ASP A 206 -25.83 44.61 -24.63
CA ASP A 206 -25.16 45.71 -23.89
C ASP A 206 -26.09 46.56 -23.00
N ASN A 207 -27.39 46.48 -23.24
CA ASN A 207 -28.43 47.29 -22.64
C ASN A 207 -28.97 46.75 -21.30
N LEU A 208 -28.47 45.62 -20.78
CA LEU A 208 -28.96 45.00 -19.54
C LEU A 208 -27.91 44.20 -18.73
N VAL A 209 -26.61 44.44 -18.94
CA VAL A 209 -25.57 43.85 -18.09
C VAL A 209 -25.55 44.58 -16.74
N ASP A 210 -26.40 44.11 -15.82
CA ASP A 210 -26.27 44.46 -14.40
C ASP A 210 -25.12 43.65 -13.79
N ALA A 211 -24.38 44.24 -12.85
CA ALA A 211 -23.24 43.62 -12.17
C ALA A 211 -23.58 42.25 -11.55
N THR A 212 -24.85 42.00 -11.28
CA THR A 212 -25.40 40.72 -10.80
C THR A 212 -25.19 39.59 -11.81
N TYR A 213 -25.40 39.83 -13.11
CA TYR A 213 -25.20 38.81 -14.15
C TYR A 213 -23.72 38.48 -14.34
N ASP A 214 -22.87 39.49 -14.40
CA ASP A 214 -21.41 39.30 -14.50
C ASP A 214 -20.88 38.50 -13.31
N ASN A 215 -21.40 38.78 -12.11
CA ASN A 215 -21.05 38.02 -10.92
C ASN A 215 -21.53 36.57 -11.03
N ALA A 216 -22.79 36.33 -11.40
CA ALA A 216 -23.32 34.98 -11.57
C ALA A 216 -22.49 34.16 -12.58
N LEU A 217 -22.12 34.76 -13.71
CA LEU A 217 -21.27 34.13 -14.71
C LEU A 217 -19.87 33.80 -14.16
N SER A 218 -19.24 34.76 -13.48
CA SER A 218 -17.93 34.56 -12.85
C SER A 218 -17.95 33.43 -11.81
N GLN A 219 -19.03 33.33 -11.04
CA GLN A 219 -19.22 32.23 -10.09
C GLN A 219 -19.39 30.89 -10.82
N ARG A 220 -20.14 30.82 -11.93
CA ARG A 220 -20.27 29.59 -12.74
C ARG A 220 -18.91 29.14 -13.28
N MET A 221 -18.09 30.05 -13.80
CA MET A 221 -16.73 29.74 -14.25
C MET A 221 -15.85 29.21 -13.10
N SER A 222 -15.95 29.83 -11.92
CA SER A 222 -15.22 29.40 -10.72
C SER A 222 -15.64 28.00 -10.27
N ALA A 223 -16.94 27.69 -10.31
CA ALA A 223 -17.48 26.38 -9.95
C ALA A 223 -17.02 25.27 -10.92
N VAL A 224 -17.07 25.53 -12.22
CA VAL A 224 -16.56 24.61 -13.26
C VAL A 224 -15.06 24.37 -13.07
N THR A 225 -14.29 25.43 -12.81
CA THR A 225 -12.85 25.34 -12.53
C THR A 225 -12.57 24.49 -11.30
N ALA A 226 -13.34 24.68 -10.21
CA ALA A 226 -13.20 23.90 -8.98
C ALA A 226 -13.44 22.41 -9.22
N LYS A 227 -14.50 22.04 -9.95
CA LYS A 227 -14.80 20.66 -10.36
C LYS A 227 -13.60 20.02 -11.06
N TYR A 228 -13.11 20.64 -12.13
CA TYR A 228 -12.06 20.05 -12.95
C TYR A 228 -10.69 20.05 -12.26
N THR A 229 -10.41 21.04 -11.42
CA THR A 229 -9.20 21.04 -10.56
C THR A 229 -9.17 19.80 -9.68
N THR A 230 -10.29 19.44 -9.05
CA THR A 230 -10.40 18.23 -8.23
C THR A 230 -10.17 16.95 -9.04
N LEU A 231 -10.78 16.86 -10.23
CA LEU A 231 -10.61 15.69 -11.10
C LEU A 231 -9.16 15.54 -11.57
N ILE A 232 -8.50 16.63 -11.94
CA ILE A 232 -7.11 16.63 -12.38
C ILE A 232 -6.17 16.25 -11.23
N ASP A 233 -6.36 16.79 -10.03
CA ASP A 233 -5.54 16.47 -8.84
C ASP A 233 -5.59 14.97 -8.50
N VAL A 234 -6.77 14.34 -8.62
CA VAL A 234 -6.92 12.88 -8.45
C VAL A 234 -6.00 12.11 -9.39
N GLU A 235 -6.05 12.43 -10.68
CA GLU A 235 -5.28 11.70 -11.70
C GLU A 235 -3.78 12.01 -11.60
N GLN A 236 -3.40 13.26 -11.27
CA GLN A 236 -2.00 13.65 -11.06
C GLN A 236 -1.36 12.90 -9.87
N LYS A 237 -2.08 12.75 -8.75
CA LYS A 237 -1.60 11.95 -7.61
C LYS A 237 -1.50 10.47 -7.95
N GLY A 238 -2.41 9.93 -8.76
CA GLY A 238 -2.31 8.58 -9.31
C GLY A 238 -1.03 8.40 -10.13
N LEU A 239 -0.78 9.32 -11.06
CA LEU A 239 0.40 9.33 -11.92
C LEU A 239 1.70 9.43 -11.12
N ALA A 240 1.75 10.28 -10.09
CA ALA A 240 2.93 10.44 -9.24
C ALA A 240 3.32 9.13 -8.54
N ARG A 241 2.35 8.40 -7.97
CA ARG A 241 2.58 7.10 -7.30
C ARG A 241 3.09 6.05 -8.28
N LEU A 242 2.48 5.97 -9.46
CA LEU A 242 2.91 5.03 -10.51
C LEU A 242 4.32 5.36 -11.03
N SER A 243 4.63 6.65 -11.20
CA SER A 243 5.96 7.11 -11.60
C SER A 243 7.02 6.71 -10.58
N GLN A 244 6.71 6.83 -9.28
CA GLN A 244 7.60 6.39 -8.21
C GLN A 244 7.80 4.86 -8.25
N GLU A 245 6.71 4.08 -8.30
CA GLU A 245 6.78 2.62 -8.35
C GLU A 245 7.60 2.12 -9.55
N ARG A 246 7.42 2.75 -10.72
CA ARG A 246 8.19 2.46 -11.94
C ARG A 246 9.69 2.71 -11.73
N ALA A 247 10.05 3.83 -11.11
CA ALA A 247 11.44 4.18 -10.85
C ALA A 247 12.12 3.16 -9.93
N GLU A 248 11.43 2.75 -8.87
CA GLU A 248 11.89 1.72 -7.92
C GLU A 248 12.13 0.37 -8.62
N LEU A 249 11.19 -0.09 -9.44
CA LEU A 249 11.33 -1.35 -10.18
C LEU A 249 12.48 -1.30 -11.19
N MET A 250 12.65 -0.17 -11.88
CA MET A 250 13.77 0.02 -12.81
C MET A 250 15.12 0.05 -12.11
N GLN A 251 15.20 0.58 -10.89
CA GLN A 251 16.43 0.56 -10.09
C GLN A 251 16.78 -0.87 -9.69
N LYS A 252 15.82 -1.63 -9.13
CA LYS A 252 16.03 -3.03 -8.73
C LYS A 252 16.45 -3.92 -9.89
N ALA A 253 15.89 -3.70 -11.08
CA ALA A 253 16.27 -4.43 -12.28
C ALA A 253 17.73 -4.19 -12.71
N LYS A 254 18.30 -3.00 -12.42
CA LYS A 254 19.71 -2.70 -12.69
C LYS A 254 20.62 -3.37 -11.67
N GLU A 255 20.29 -3.26 -10.38
CA GLU A 255 21.07 -3.85 -9.28
C GLU A 255 21.21 -5.37 -9.41
N ASN A 256 20.16 -6.06 -9.87
CA ASN A 256 20.18 -7.50 -10.15
C ASN A 256 21.03 -7.89 -11.37
N LYS A 257 21.31 -6.95 -12.28
CA LYS A 257 22.14 -7.19 -13.48
C LYS A 257 23.63 -7.02 -13.18
N ASP A 258 23.98 -6.17 -12.22
CA ASP A 258 25.37 -5.92 -11.81
C ASP A 258 25.91 -6.96 -10.81
N THR A 259 25.02 -7.81 -10.28
CA THR A 259 25.35 -8.86 -9.29
C THR A 259 25.48 -10.27 -9.89
N ASN A 260 25.32 -10.43 -11.21
CA ASN A 260 25.32 -11.72 -11.91
C ASN A 260 26.33 -11.77 -13.06
#